data_AF-A0A2S2PWZ2-F1
#
_entry.id   AF-A0A2S2PWZ2-F1
#
_cell.length_a   1.000
_cell.length_b   1.000
_cell.length_c   1.000
_cell.angle_alpha   90.00
_cell.angle_beta   90.00
_cell.angle_gamma   90.00
#
_symmetry.space_group_name_H-M   'P 1'
#
loop_
_entity.id
_entity.type
_entity.pdbx_description
1 polymer ?
#
loop_
_entity_poly.entity_id
_entity_poly.type
_entity_poly.pdbx_seq_one_letter_code
_entity_poly.pdbx_strand_id
1 'polypeptide(L)'
;MPYNIPKTVSKIYIHTGNVLNTNELTQKAGQNATEEVVECLNICLSKCPSSFALHEKTIHLKCEECYNNDNEEEYLALKTSVKIFLTTNEVDVLNDSLKTLFKELNEEVIDSVILTLNHGKDTKLADLLTLWTVLEGYVNKKKITRIGVSDIATDLFIALYNNSIIKPTIIQ
;
A
#
# COMPACT_ATOMS: atom_id res chain seq x y z
N MET A 1 0.90 8.62 25.30
CA MET A 1 1.81 7.58 25.84
C MET A 1 2.72 7.15 24.70
N PRO A 2 4.07 7.12 24.85
CA PRO A 2 4.92 6.62 23.77
C PRO A 2 4.65 5.12 23.57
N TYR A 3 4.21 4.75 22.37
CA TYR A 3 3.99 3.36 22.00
C TYR A 3 5.36 2.67 21.84
N ASN A 4 5.67 1.71 22.73
CA ASN A 4 6.90 0.94 22.66
C ASN A 4 6.75 -0.17 21.63
N ILE A 5 7.11 0.11 20.38
CA ILE A 5 7.25 -0.91 19.33
C ILE A 5 8.47 -1.78 19.67
N PRO A 6 8.32 -3.11 19.82
CA PRO A 6 9.45 -3.98 20.12
C PRO A 6 10.56 -3.88 19.07
N LYS A 7 11.83 -3.91 19.48
CA LYS A 7 12.99 -3.90 18.56
C LYS A 7 13.05 -5.10 17.60
N THR A 8 12.22 -6.12 17.85
CA THR A 8 12.07 -7.33 17.03
C THR A 8 11.14 -7.13 15.84
N VAL A 9 10.36 -6.05 15.81
CA VAL A 9 9.46 -5.71 14.71
C VAL A 9 10.27 -5.17 13.54
N SER A 10 10.17 -5.83 12.39
CA SER A 10 10.77 -5.37 11.13
C SER A 10 9.74 -4.86 10.12
N LYS A 11 8.44 -5.11 10.35
CA LYS A 11 7.35 -4.71 9.45
C LYS A 11 6.12 -4.26 10.23
N ILE A 12 5.49 -3.17 9.80
CA ILE A 12 4.20 -2.69 10.31
C ILE A 12 3.27 -2.52 9.11
N TYR A 13 2.13 -3.20 9.13
CA TYR A 13 1.06 -3.04 8.18
C TYR A 13 -0.08 -2.26 8.82
N ILE A 14 -0.51 -1.19 8.16
CA ILE A 14 -1.58 -0.31 8.64
C ILE A 14 -2.70 -0.35 7.60
N HIS A 15 -3.84 -0.92 7.98
CA HIS A 15 -5.06 -0.93 7.20
C HIS A 15 -5.96 0.19 7.71
N THR A 16 -5.87 1.34 7.06
CA THR A 16 -6.60 2.56 7.48
C THR A 16 -8.06 2.57 7.05
N GLY A 17 -8.49 1.68 6.14
CA GLY A 17 -9.84 1.75 5.55
C GLY A 17 -10.12 3.12 4.92
N ASN A 18 -11.40 3.46 4.72
CA ASN A 18 -11.78 4.84 4.39
C ASN A 18 -11.92 5.65 5.68
N VAL A 19 -10.78 6.18 6.12
CA VAL A 19 -10.61 7.05 7.28
C VAL A 19 -11.65 8.18 7.35
N LEU A 20 -12.05 8.71 6.19
CA LEU A 20 -13.02 9.80 6.07
C LEU A 20 -14.44 9.43 6.56
N ASN A 21 -14.74 8.14 6.71
CA ASN A 21 -16.04 7.69 7.23
C ASN A 21 -16.10 7.65 8.76
N THR A 22 -14.99 7.86 9.46
CA THR A 22 -15.03 7.99 10.92
C THR A 22 -15.45 9.41 11.32
N ASN A 23 -16.56 9.51 12.06
CA ASN A 23 -17.13 10.79 12.55
C ASN A 23 -16.14 11.64 13.39
N GLU A 24 -15.03 11.05 13.85
CA GLU A 24 -13.98 11.73 14.61
C GLU A 24 -13.05 12.57 13.72
N LEU A 25 -12.85 12.17 12.45
CA LEU A 25 -11.96 12.83 11.49
C LEU A 25 -12.69 13.87 10.63
N THR A 26 -14.00 13.72 10.44
CA THR A 26 -14.83 14.72 9.74
C THR A 26 -15.10 15.99 10.55
N GLN A 27 -14.81 15.99 11.86
CA GLN A 27 -15.11 17.11 12.76
C GLN A 27 -14.00 18.17 12.91
N LYS A 28 -12.78 17.94 12.38
CA LYS A 28 -11.67 18.91 12.48
C LYS A 28 -11.35 19.51 11.11
N ALA A 29 -11.96 20.66 10.80
CA ALA A 29 -11.58 21.46 9.64
C ALA A 29 -10.10 21.92 9.75
N GLY A 30 -9.31 21.67 8.70
CA GLY A 30 -7.94 22.20 8.58
C GLY A 30 -6.79 21.25 8.92
N GLN A 31 -7.06 19.97 9.18
CA GLN A 31 -5.99 18.97 9.29
C GLN A 31 -5.35 18.71 7.92
N ASN A 32 -4.03 18.69 7.88
CA ASN A 32 -3.29 18.26 6.68
C ASN A 32 -3.14 16.73 6.68
N ALA A 33 -2.83 16.14 5.51
CA ALA A 33 -2.73 14.69 5.34
C ALA A 33 -1.75 14.01 6.33
N THR A 34 -0.72 14.72 6.80
CA THR A 34 0.21 14.21 7.82
C THR A 34 -0.48 14.09 9.18
N GLU A 35 -1.25 15.10 9.58
CA GLU A 35 -2.02 15.09 10.83
C GLU A 35 -3.12 14.03 10.82
N GLU A 36 -3.79 13.83 9.68
CA GLU A 36 -4.77 12.75 9.50
C GLU A 36 -4.12 11.37 9.69
N VAL A 37 -2.97 11.13 9.05
CA VAL A 37 -2.22 9.86 9.19
C VAL A 37 -1.77 9.63 10.63
N VAL A 38 -1.26 10.67 11.30
CA VAL A 38 -0.85 10.60 12.71
C VAL A 38 -2.03 10.29 13.62
N GLU A 39 -3.19 10.91 13.39
CA GLU A 39 -4.39 10.66 14.18
C GLU A 39 -4.92 9.23 13.92
N CYS A 40 -4.95 8.77 12.67
CA CYS A 40 -5.30 7.38 12.32
C CYS A 40 -4.42 6.37 13.04
N LEU A 41 -3.11 6.62 13.04
CA LEU A 41 -2.13 5.82 13.74
C LEU A 41 -2.41 5.79 15.25
N ASN A 42 -2.66 6.96 15.85
CA ASN A 42 -2.98 7.06 17.27
C ASN A 42 -4.26 6.30 17.62
N ILE A 43 -5.31 6.43 16.80
CA ILE A 43 -6.59 5.72 16.97
C ILE A 43 -6.35 4.21 16.89
N CYS A 44 -5.72 3.73 15.82
CA CYS A 44 -5.40 2.31 15.63
C CYS A 44 -4.55 1.74 16.77
N LEU A 45 -3.53 2.48 17.22
CA LEU A 45 -2.63 2.05 18.29
C LEU A 45 -3.30 2.11 19.68
N SER A 46 -4.20 3.06 19.92
CA SER A 46 -4.95 3.17 21.18
C SER A 46 -6.00 2.08 21.37
N LYS A 47 -6.57 1.59 20.25
CA LYS A 47 -7.60 0.53 20.23
C LYS A 47 -6.99 -0.88 20.16
N CYS A 48 -5.68 -0.99 19.98
CA CYS A 48 -4.98 -2.28 20.00
C CYS A 48 -4.96 -2.84 21.44
N PRO A 49 -5.53 -4.03 21.70
CA PRO A 49 -5.44 -4.65 23.02
C PRO A 49 -3.97 -4.89 23.37
N SER A 50 -3.60 -4.53 24.60
CA SER A 50 -2.22 -4.36 25.03
C SER A 50 -1.31 -5.59 24.85
N SER A 51 -0.07 -5.26 24.50
CA SER A 51 1.13 -6.08 24.33
C SER A 51 1.22 -6.82 23.00
N PHE A 52 1.87 -6.17 22.03
CA PHE A 52 2.58 -6.88 20.96
C PHE A 52 3.28 -8.09 21.58
N ALA A 53 2.94 -9.30 21.14
CA ALA A 53 3.64 -10.47 21.62
C ALA A 53 5.13 -10.25 21.32
N LEU A 54 6.00 -10.48 22.31
CA LEU A 54 7.43 -10.13 22.29
C LEU A 54 8.24 -10.76 21.12
N HIS A 55 7.56 -11.55 20.27
CA HIS A 55 8.10 -12.41 19.23
C HIS A 55 7.56 -12.08 17.84
N GLU A 56 6.64 -11.13 17.70
CA GLU A 56 6.10 -10.76 16.39
C GLU A 56 7.07 -9.84 15.64
N LYS A 57 7.56 -10.32 14.49
CA LYS A 57 8.34 -9.49 13.54
C LYS A 57 7.47 -8.53 12.74
N THR A 58 6.15 -8.77 12.76
CA THR A 58 5.17 -8.08 11.93
C THR A 58 3.99 -7.66 12.79
N ILE A 59 3.62 -6.38 12.74
CA ILE A 59 2.40 -5.86 13.39
C ILE A 59 1.34 -5.58 12.31
N HIS A 60 0.11 -6.04 12.53
CA HIS A 60 -1.06 -5.68 11.72
C HIS A 60 -1.98 -4.77 12.52
N LEU A 61 -2.17 -3.53 12.06
CA LEU A 61 -3.12 -2.59 12.63
C LEU A 61 -4.29 -2.47 11.65
N LYS A 62 -5.48 -2.95 12.05
CA LYS A 62 -6.71 -2.86 11.27
C LYS A 62 -7.77 -2.11 12.08
N CYS A 63 -8.26 -0.99 11.55
CA CYS A 63 -9.40 -0.28 12.12
C CYS A 63 -10.70 -0.97 11.67
N GLU A 64 -11.22 -1.94 12.42
CA GLU A 64 -12.46 -2.65 12.04
C GLU A 64 -13.66 -1.72 11.90
N GLU A 65 -13.74 -0.66 12.70
CA GLU A 65 -14.79 0.38 12.61
C GLU A 65 -14.71 1.22 11.32
N CYS A 66 -13.54 1.29 10.68
CA CYS A 66 -13.34 1.97 9.39
C CYS A 66 -13.77 1.09 8.19
N TYR A 67 -14.19 -0.15 8.45
CA TYR A 67 -14.73 -1.11 7.48
C TYR A 67 -16.22 -1.40 7.70
N ASN A 68 -16.79 -1.02 8.84
CA ASN A 68 -18.19 -1.25 9.19
C ASN A 68 -19.09 -0.18 8.56
N ASN A 69 -19.23 -0.21 7.24
CA ASN A 69 -20.44 0.29 6.61
C ASN A 69 -21.30 -0.94 6.28
N ASP A 70 -22.45 -1.07 6.95
CA ASP A 70 -23.48 -2.11 6.69
C ASP A 70 -24.09 -2.03 5.27
N ASN A 71 -23.53 -1.21 4.39
CA ASN A 71 -23.87 -1.12 2.96
C ASN A 71 -22.87 -1.94 2.14
N GLU A 72 -23.29 -3.13 1.69
CA GLU A 72 -22.54 -3.95 0.73
C GLU A 72 -22.11 -3.18 -0.53
N GLU A 73 -22.89 -2.17 -0.95
CA GLU A 73 -22.56 -1.30 -2.09
C GLU A 73 -21.34 -0.39 -1.85
N GLU A 74 -21.12 0.10 -0.62
CA GLU A 74 -19.92 0.90 -0.28
C GLU A 74 -18.69 0.02 -0.04
N TYR A 75 -18.88 -1.19 0.47
CA TYR A 75 -17.79 -2.17 0.59
C TYR A 75 -17.22 -2.55 -0.78
N LEU A 76 -18.06 -2.67 -1.80
CA LEU A 76 -17.66 -2.85 -3.20
C LEU A 76 -17.04 -1.57 -3.82
N ALA A 77 -17.32 -0.40 -3.27
CA ALA A 77 -16.77 0.88 -3.71
C ALA A 77 -15.40 1.20 -3.08
N LEU A 78 -15.00 0.50 -2.02
CA LEU A 78 -13.67 0.61 -1.41
C LEU A 78 -12.63 -0.01 -2.34
N LYS A 79 -12.06 0.83 -3.21
CA LYS A 79 -10.95 0.45 -4.08
C LYS A 79 -9.67 0.35 -3.27
N THR A 80 -9.23 -0.88 -2.96
CA THR A 80 -7.96 -1.12 -2.29
C THR A 80 -6.80 -0.67 -3.18
N SER A 81 -6.18 0.43 -2.79
CA SER A 81 -4.98 0.99 -3.43
C SER A 81 -3.77 0.77 -2.52
N VAL A 82 -2.69 0.23 -3.10
CA VAL A 82 -1.48 -0.14 -2.37
C VAL A 82 -0.26 0.48 -3.04
N LYS A 83 0.60 1.11 -2.25
CA LYS A 83 1.91 1.61 -2.71
C LYS A 83 3.02 0.68 -2.19
N ILE A 84 3.79 0.08 -3.10
CA ILE A 84 4.89 -0.83 -2.76
C ILE A 84 6.21 -0.10 -2.92
N PHE A 85 6.95 0.03 -1.82
CA PHE A 85 8.29 0.62 -1.80
C PHE A 85 9.32 -0.50 -1.86
N LEU A 86 10.03 -0.60 -2.99
CA LEU A 86 11.12 -1.54 -3.15
C LEU A 86 12.46 -0.87 -2.79
N THR A 87 13.18 -1.51 -1.87
CA THR A 87 14.54 -1.13 -1.50
C THR A 87 15.60 -1.73 -2.42
N THR A 88 15.25 -2.72 -3.23
CA THR A 88 16.11 -3.38 -4.22
C THR A 88 15.33 -3.59 -5.53
N ASN A 89 16.04 -3.73 -6.65
CA ASN A 89 15.42 -3.98 -7.95
C ASN A 89 15.20 -5.49 -8.23
N GLU A 90 15.09 -6.30 -7.18
CA GLU A 90 15.02 -7.76 -7.29
C GLU A 90 13.58 -8.24 -7.51
N VAL A 91 13.39 -9.06 -8.54
CA VAL A 91 12.08 -9.65 -8.89
C VAL A 91 11.51 -10.53 -7.79
N ASP A 92 12.37 -11.28 -7.09
CA ASP A 92 11.95 -12.17 -6.01
C ASP A 92 11.38 -11.37 -4.83
N VAL A 93 12.02 -10.23 -4.51
CA VAL A 93 11.55 -9.31 -3.46
C VAL A 93 10.17 -8.75 -3.82
N LEU A 94 9.93 -8.35 -5.07
CA LEU A 94 8.61 -7.90 -5.51
C LEU A 94 7.57 -9.01 -5.47
N ASN A 95 7.91 -10.21 -5.96
CA ASN A 95 7.00 -11.36 -5.93
C ASN A 95 6.60 -11.74 -4.50
N ASP A 96 7.55 -11.80 -3.59
CA ASP A 96 7.28 -12.14 -2.20
C ASP A 96 6.51 -11.03 -1.49
N SER A 97 6.76 -9.76 -1.84
CA SER A 97 5.97 -8.62 -1.37
C SER A 97 4.52 -8.72 -1.85
N LEU A 98 4.28 -9.05 -3.12
CA LEU A 98 2.93 -9.22 -3.67
C LEU A 98 2.22 -10.45 -3.06
N LYS A 99 2.90 -11.60 -2.92
CA LYS A 99 2.32 -12.78 -2.25
C LYS A 99 1.91 -12.45 -0.82
N THR A 100 2.78 -11.73 -0.10
CA THR A 100 2.49 -11.28 1.27
C THR A 100 1.30 -10.33 1.23
N LEU A 101 1.29 -9.34 0.34
CA LEU A 101 0.19 -8.39 0.20
C LEU A 101 -1.18 -9.07 0.02
N PHE A 102 -1.31 -9.99 -0.92
CA PHE A 102 -2.55 -10.74 -1.14
C PHE A 102 -2.96 -11.58 0.07
N LYS A 103 -1.99 -12.22 0.74
CA LYS A 103 -2.23 -13.01 1.94
C LYS A 103 -2.71 -12.14 3.11
N GLU A 104 -2.08 -11.00 3.33
CA GLU A 104 -2.34 -10.13 4.48
C GLU A 104 -3.64 -9.31 4.30
N LEU A 105 -3.95 -8.88 3.07
CA LEU A 105 -5.23 -8.22 2.79
C LEU A 105 -6.41 -9.19 2.78
N ASN A 106 -6.15 -10.49 2.61
CA ASN A 106 -7.18 -11.51 2.37
C ASN A 106 -8.13 -11.12 1.22
N GLU A 107 -7.59 -10.47 0.19
CA GLU A 107 -8.30 -10.04 -1.01
C GLU A 107 -7.91 -10.93 -2.19
N GLU A 108 -8.87 -11.29 -3.03
CA GLU A 108 -8.58 -12.01 -4.29
C GLU A 108 -8.11 -11.05 -5.39
N VAL A 109 -8.57 -9.80 -5.34
CA VAL A 109 -8.31 -8.76 -6.33
C VAL A 109 -8.03 -7.44 -5.63
N ILE A 110 -6.92 -6.81 -5.98
CA ILE A 110 -6.54 -5.47 -5.51
C ILE A 110 -6.83 -4.47 -6.63
N ASP A 111 -7.49 -3.34 -6.33
CA ASP A 111 -7.85 -2.35 -7.35
C ASP A 111 -6.60 -1.70 -7.95
N SER A 112 -5.69 -1.19 -7.13
CA SER A 112 -4.50 -0.49 -7.62
C SER A 112 -3.22 -0.82 -6.87
N VAL A 113 -2.14 -1.02 -7.62
CA VAL A 113 -0.78 -1.16 -7.09
C VAL A 113 0.14 -0.12 -7.73
N ILE A 114 0.75 0.72 -6.91
CA ILE A 114 1.71 1.76 -7.30
C ILE A 114 3.11 1.31 -6.88
N LEU A 115 4.03 1.19 -7.83
CA LEU A 115 5.41 0.80 -7.59
C LEU A 115 6.29 2.01 -7.34
N THR A 116 7.06 1.97 -6.26
CA THR A 116 8.04 3.01 -5.90
C THR A 116 9.41 2.38 -5.76
N LEU A 117 10.40 2.95 -6.44
CA LEU A 117 11.77 2.46 -6.41
C LEU A 117 12.63 3.43 -5.59
N ASN A 118 13.41 2.89 -4.65
CA ASN A 118 14.26 3.67 -3.74
C ASN A 118 15.42 4.42 -4.44
N HIS A 119 15.54 4.33 -5.77
CA HIS A 119 16.66 4.85 -6.54
C HIS A 119 16.22 5.87 -7.61
N GLY A 120 15.28 6.78 -7.30
CA GLY A 120 14.64 7.68 -8.28
C GLY A 120 15.51 8.44 -9.29
N LYS A 121 16.85 8.44 -9.16
CA LYS A 121 17.82 8.91 -10.19
C LYS A 121 18.70 7.85 -10.86
N ASP A 122 18.95 6.70 -10.22
CA ASP A 122 19.82 5.63 -10.74
C ASP A 122 19.04 4.39 -11.23
N THR A 123 17.70 4.40 -11.09
CA THR A 123 16.85 3.35 -11.63
C THR A 123 17.05 3.23 -13.14
N LYS A 124 17.55 2.08 -13.57
CA LYS A 124 17.68 1.74 -14.99
C LYS A 124 16.32 1.32 -15.55
N LEU A 125 16.05 1.71 -16.79
CA LEU A 125 14.84 1.29 -17.50
C LEU A 125 14.71 -0.24 -17.56
N ALA A 126 15.82 -0.96 -17.76
CA ALA A 126 15.81 -2.42 -17.82
C ALA A 126 15.31 -3.05 -16.51
N ASP A 127 15.76 -2.53 -15.36
CA ASP A 127 15.34 -3.01 -14.04
C ASP A 127 13.85 -2.71 -13.83
N LEU A 128 13.41 -1.49 -14.17
CA LEU A 128 12.01 -1.08 -14.06
C LEU A 128 11.10 -1.93 -14.95
N LEU A 129 11.48 -2.21 -16.20
CA LEU A 129 10.71 -3.07 -17.10
C LEU A 129 10.64 -4.52 -16.62
N THR A 130 11.72 -5.01 -16.01
CA THR A 130 11.77 -6.36 -15.43
C THR A 130 10.76 -6.47 -14.28
N LEU A 131 10.73 -5.49 -13.37
CA LEU A 131 9.75 -5.42 -12.29
C LEU A 131 8.33 -5.18 -12.82
N TRP A 132 8.19 -4.35 -13.86
CA TRP A 132 6.92 -4.05 -14.50
C TRP A 132 6.26 -5.32 -15.05
N THR A 133 7.04 -6.18 -15.73
CA THR A 133 6.56 -7.46 -16.28
C THR A 133 5.91 -8.34 -15.22
N VAL A 134 6.41 -8.29 -13.96
CA VAL A 134 5.78 -8.97 -12.83
C VAL A 134 4.37 -8.44 -12.61
N LEU A 135 4.21 -7.12 -12.48
CA LEU A 135 2.92 -6.46 -12.29
C LEU A 135 1.95 -6.74 -13.44
N GLU A 136 2.43 -6.69 -14.69
CA GLU A 136 1.63 -7.06 -15.86
C GLU A 136 1.10 -8.50 -15.76
N GLY A 137 1.92 -9.42 -15.25
CA GLY A 137 1.51 -10.80 -14.98
C GLY A 137 0.36 -10.90 -13.98
N TYR A 138 0.30 -10.05 -12.95
CA TYR A 138 -0.81 -10.01 -12.00
C TYR A 138 -2.07 -9.38 -12.60
N VAL A 139 -1.92 -8.36 -13.45
CA VAL A 139 -3.06 -7.77 -14.18
C VAL A 139 -3.67 -8.79 -15.15
N ASN A 140 -2.84 -9.50 -15.91
CA ASN A 140 -3.31 -10.55 -16.83
C ASN A 140 -4.06 -11.68 -16.10
N LYS A 141 -3.63 -12.01 -14.88
CA LYS A 141 -4.32 -12.98 -14.00
C LYS A 141 -5.57 -12.41 -13.31
N LYS A 142 -5.95 -11.16 -13.61
CA LYS A 142 -7.05 -10.42 -12.98
C LYS A 142 -6.93 -10.29 -11.45
N LYS A 143 -5.71 -10.34 -10.92
CA LYS A 143 -5.43 -10.15 -9.50
C LYS A 143 -5.22 -8.68 -9.13
N ILE A 144 -4.78 -7.86 -10.08
CA ILE A 144 -4.64 -6.42 -9.91
C ILE A 144 -5.41 -5.74 -11.05
N THR A 145 -6.26 -4.76 -10.74
CA THR A 145 -7.03 -4.06 -11.79
C THR A 145 -6.21 -2.97 -12.47
N ARG A 146 -5.43 -2.20 -11.70
CA ARG A 146 -4.67 -1.05 -12.18
C ARG A 146 -3.26 -1.06 -11.60
N ILE A 147 -2.29 -0.71 -12.44
CA ILE A 147 -0.89 -0.60 -12.01
C ILE A 147 -0.36 0.79 -12.34
N GLY A 148 0.57 1.26 -11.52
CA GLY A 148 1.18 2.57 -11.63
C GLY A 148 2.58 2.62 -11.07
N VAL A 149 3.21 3.78 -11.22
CA VAL A 149 4.53 4.09 -10.70
C VAL A 149 4.49 5.41 -9.96
N SER A 150 5.40 5.61 -9.01
CA SER A 150 5.59 6.90 -8.38
C SER A 150 7.04 7.31 -8.32
N ASP A 151 7.27 8.62 -8.14
CA ASP A 151 8.59 9.18 -7.82
C ASP A 151 9.67 8.87 -8.87
N ILE A 152 9.28 8.75 -10.15
CA ILE A 152 10.19 8.53 -11.28
C ILE A 152 10.31 9.76 -12.19
N ALA A 153 11.48 9.93 -12.81
CA ALA A 153 11.71 11.00 -13.79
C ALA A 153 10.82 10.86 -15.03
N THR A 154 10.42 11.98 -15.62
CA THR A 154 9.52 12.03 -16.79
C THR A 154 10.01 11.20 -17.97
N ASP A 155 11.30 11.30 -18.31
CA ASP A 155 11.87 10.54 -19.43
C ASP A 155 11.81 9.03 -19.19
N LEU A 156 12.04 8.61 -17.94
CA LEU A 156 11.94 7.22 -17.52
C LEU A 156 10.48 6.74 -17.56
N PHE A 157 9.51 7.57 -17.17
CA PHE A 157 8.09 7.27 -17.29
C PHE A 157 7.66 7.11 -18.74
N ILE A 158 8.05 8.03 -19.63
CA ILE A 158 7.75 7.95 -21.07
C ILE A 158 8.35 6.66 -21.65
N ALA A 159 9.59 6.34 -21.28
CA ALA A 159 10.24 5.11 -21.72
C ALA A 159 9.51 3.87 -21.21
N LEU A 160 9.11 3.82 -19.94
CA LEU A 160 8.27 2.75 -19.39
C LEU A 160 6.97 2.63 -20.20
N TYR A 161 6.21 3.73 -20.30
CA TYR A 161 4.92 3.75 -20.98
C TYR A 161 5.02 3.22 -22.41
N ASN A 162 6.05 3.61 -23.17
CA ASN A 162 6.23 3.16 -24.53
C ASN A 162 6.60 1.66 -24.64
N ASN A 163 7.34 1.12 -23.67
CA ASN A 163 7.86 -0.24 -23.71
C ASN A 163 6.98 -1.28 -22.98
N SER A 164 6.03 -0.85 -22.13
CA SER A 164 5.11 -1.76 -21.44
C SER A 164 4.03 -2.34 -22.35
N ILE A 165 3.64 -3.59 -22.10
CA ILE A 165 2.47 -4.22 -22.73
C ILE A 165 1.20 -3.65 -22.10
N ILE A 166 1.15 -3.61 -20.76
CA ILE A 166 0.07 -3.00 -19.98
C ILE A 166 0.56 -1.65 -19.49
N LYS A 167 -0.11 -0.60 -19.94
CA LYS A 167 0.30 0.78 -19.68
C LYS A 167 0.06 1.15 -18.21
N PRO A 168 0.98 1.90 -17.57
CA PRO A 168 0.70 2.49 -16.26
C PRO A 168 -0.52 3.40 -16.37
N THR A 169 -1.49 3.22 -15.48
CA THR A 169 -2.74 4.01 -15.44
C THR A 169 -2.76 5.02 -14.29
N ILE A 170 -1.69 5.05 -13.50
CA ILE A 170 -1.49 5.91 -12.34
C ILE A 170 -0.03 6.37 -12.35
N ILE A 171 0.19 7.67 -12.17
CA ILE A 171 1.48 8.30 -11.89
C ILE A 171 1.30 9.16 -10.65
N GLN A 172 2.23 9.06 -9.68
CA GLN A 172 2.15 9.78 -8.40
C GLN A 172 3.49 10.37 -7.98
#